data_AF-A0A4Q2A8U2-F1
#
_entry.id   AF-A0A4Q2A8U2-F1
#
_cell.length_a   1.000
_cell.length_b   1.000
_cell.length_c   1.000
_cell.angle_alpha   90.00
_cell.angle_beta   90.00
_cell.angle_gamma   90.00
#
_symmetry.space_group_name_H-M   'P 1'
#
loop_
_entity.id
_entity.type
_entity.pdbx_description
1 polymer ?
#
loop_
_entity_poly.entity_id
_entity_poly.type
_entity_poly.pdbx_seq_one_letter_code
_entity_poly.pdbx_strand_id
1 'polypeptide(L)'
;MRIRIALGTGGRAGAGCRRRADSVAAHRASRRNRARSVDHEPATPARHRGPRRPWTGRRPGRHRSQDRPAWRHRARSVVAVGLAWRIGCHRRPETRAWPRHRCPRAPHQGKHDVKAQANPRATLAKILDPISIDAFLRESFGKRPLLIRGQPGKFDFLMKPSRMIFGLDKVTEIRCVFGGLKQATIGPADIREMYEAGATICVTDMQLAHRSLWTAARNVRREIGFAGRVDFRAYLSPPSSGFDFHYDARTATTLQLDGEKTWWYATSPHTLFPTENSTRTDMAAVHRAVARQTIRKVTLYPGDLLCLPPGLWHKARAGDGGSLALNMAFNHSGATVGDVLLDALKASLAGMPDAMRPFVTGAGPTGVAELEPHIATCIAALRDTLASFDGKRLAPRLASVADKAGRT
;
A
#
# COMPACT_ATOMS: atom_id res chain seq x y z
N MET A 1 10.31 77.34 20.52
CA MET A 1 10.32 76.44 19.35
C MET A 1 8.92 76.39 18.74
N ARG A 2 8.77 76.11 17.43
CA ARG A 2 7.52 76.24 16.63
C ARG A 2 6.55 75.05 16.84
N ILE A 3 5.22 75.05 16.57
CA ILE A 3 4.11 76.05 16.47
C ILE A 3 2.74 75.27 16.44
N ARG A 4 1.58 75.96 16.50
CA ARG A 4 0.16 75.46 16.50
C ARG A 4 -0.54 75.67 15.12
N ILE A 5 -1.66 75.07 14.67
CA ILE A 5 -2.59 73.97 15.10
C ILE A 5 -3.47 73.52 13.89
N ALA A 6 -4.27 72.44 14.03
CA ALA A 6 -5.38 71.98 13.13
C ALA A 6 -4.97 71.34 11.77
N LEU A 7 -5.66 70.36 11.14
CA LEU A 7 -7.05 69.83 11.10
C LEU A 7 -7.96 70.38 9.97
N GLY A 8 -8.58 69.45 9.24
CA GLY A 8 -9.53 69.66 8.12
C GLY A 8 -9.04 68.98 6.82
N THR A 9 -9.77 68.26 5.93
CA THR A 9 -11.12 67.65 5.77
C THR A 9 -11.56 67.88 4.30
N GLY A 10 -11.91 66.83 3.55
CA GLY A 10 -12.37 66.90 2.15
C GLY A 10 -11.25 66.84 1.08
N GLY A 11 -11.49 66.47 -0.18
CA GLY A 11 -12.73 65.95 -0.78
C GLY A 11 -12.61 65.58 -2.28
N ARG A 12 -13.15 64.41 -2.65
CA ARG A 12 -13.48 63.85 -4.00
C ARG A 12 -12.97 64.49 -5.33
N ALA A 13 -12.32 63.62 -6.13
CA ALA A 13 -12.53 63.38 -7.58
C ALA A 13 -12.16 64.45 -8.65
N GLY A 14 -11.69 63.98 -9.83
CA GLY A 14 -11.48 64.80 -11.03
C GLY A 14 -10.71 64.07 -12.16
N ALA A 15 -11.37 63.78 -13.29
CA ALA A 15 -10.91 62.86 -14.33
C ALA A 15 -9.91 63.41 -15.39
N GLY A 16 -9.10 62.52 -15.99
CA GLY A 16 -8.56 62.63 -17.36
C GLY A 16 -7.17 63.29 -17.54
N CYS A 17 -6.53 63.24 -18.72
CA CYS A 17 -6.85 62.49 -19.95
C CYS A 17 -5.71 62.51 -21.01
N ARG A 18 -5.35 61.35 -21.63
CA ARG A 18 -4.59 61.20 -22.93
C ARG A 18 -3.09 61.67 -22.89
N ARG A 19 -2.16 61.41 -23.85
CA ARG A 19 -1.91 60.50 -25.03
C ARG A 19 -0.37 60.56 -25.31
N ARG A 20 0.32 59.78 -26.16
CA ARG A 20 0.04 58.60 -27.03
C ARG A 20 0.42 57.30 -26.25
N ALA A 21 0.97 56.13 -26.68
CA ALA A 21 1.53 55.53 -27.93
C ALA A 21 2.80 56.20 -28.52
N ASP A 22 3.57 55.70 -29.50
CA ASP A 22 3.58 54.51 -30.40
C ASP A 22 5.09 54.10 -30.59
N SER A 23 5.60 52.99 -31.16
CA SER A 23 5.16 51.81 -31.94
C SER A 23 5.65 50.50 -31.24
N VAL A 24 5.59 49.23 -31.67
CA VAL A 24 5.35 48.42 -32.90
C VAL A 24 6.54 48.11 -33.84
N ALA A 25 7.06 46.86 -33.74
CA ALA A 25 7.47 45.98 -34.87
C ALA A 25 7.73 44.53 -34.38
N ALA A 26 7.61 43.52 -35.25
CA ALA A 26 7.89 42.11 -34.94
C ALA A 26 8.40 41.35 -36.19
N HIS A 27 9.07 40.21 -36.02
CA HIS A 27 9.42 39.31 -37.14
C HIS A 27 9.30 37.81 -36.80
N ARG A 28 9.03 37.02 -37.85
CA ARG A 28 8.94 35.55 -37.89
C ARG A 28 9.80 35.03 -39.06
N ALA A 29 10.04 33.70 -39.08
CA ALA A 29 10.64 32.86 -40.14
C ALA A 29 12.15 32.53 -40.01
N SER A 30 12.69 31.41 -40.55
CA SER A 30 12.11 30.06 -40.78
C SER A 30 13.19 29.01 -41.18
N ARG A 31 12.81 27.72 -41.22
CA ARG A 31 13.32 26.60 -42.08
C ARG A 31 14.75 26.01 -41.89
N ARG A 32 14.72 24.76 -41.39
CA ARG A 32 15.25 23.50 -41.99
C ARG A 32 16.76 23.26 -42.28
N ASN A 33 17.14 22.01 -41.95
CA ASN A 33 18.11 21.10 -42.61
C ASN A 33 19.61 21.42 -42.60
N ARG A 34 20.38 20.54 -41.95
CA ARG A 34 21.08 19.44 -42.65
C ARG A 34 21.48 18.30 -41.69
N ALA A 35 21.53 17.09 -42.21
CA ALA A 35 22.16 15.93 -41.57
C ALA A 35 23.48 15.61 -42.30
N ARG A 36 24.46 15.05 -41.57
CA ARG A 36 25.55 14.25 -42.13
C ARG A 36 25.92 13.14 -41.15
N SER A 37 25.98 11.92 -41.67
CA SER A 37 26.61 10.77 -41.04
C SER A 37 28.10 10.75 -41.34
N VAL A 38 28.89 10.22 -40.40
CA VAL A 38 30.21 9.61 -40.65
C VAL A 38 30.35 8.48 -39.63
N ASP A 39 30.42 7.24 -40.10
CA ASP A 39 30.81 6.08 -39.30
C ASP A 39 32.34 5.97 -39.28
N HIS A 40 32.94 5.51 -38.17
CA HIS A 40 34.16 4.67 -38.18
C HIS A 40 34.51 4.12 -36.78
N GLU A 41 34.28 2.82 -36.62
CA GLU A 41 35.04 1.90 -35.76
C GLU A 41 35.88 0.97 -36.69
N PRO A 42 36.74 0.04 -36.20
CA PRO A 42 37.15 -0.24 -34.82
C PRO A 42 38.68 -0.32 -34.62
N ALA A 43 39.13 -0.51 -33.37
CA ALA A 43 40.47 -1.07 -33.09
C ALA A 43 40.54 -1.84 -31.76
N THR A 44 41.07 -3.07 -31.78
CA THR A 44 41.52 -3.81 -30.58
C THR A 44 42.60 -4.81 -30.98
N PRO A 45 43.73 -4.86 -30.27
CA PRO A 45 44.15 -6.08 -29.57
C PRO A 45 44.72 -5.74 -28.16
N ALA A 46 45.23 -6.64 -27.30
CA ALA A 46 45.66 -8.03 -27.50
C ALA A 46 45.43 -8.91 -26.23
N ARG A 47 45.83 -10.18 -26.30
CA ARG A 47 45.79 -11.17 -25.19
C ARG A 47 47.21 -11.47 -24.68
N HIS A 48 47.36 -11.80 -23.40
CA HIS A 48 48.50 -12.61 -22.90
C HIS A 48 48.04 -13.63 -21.83
N ARG A 49 48.84 -14.68 -21.59
CA ARG A 49 48.51 -15.84 -20.73
C ARG A 49 49.64 -16.22 -19.76
N GLY A 50 49.32 -16.28 -18.46
CA GLY A 50 50.00 -17.12 -17.45
C GLY A 50 51.44 -16.74 -17.05
N PRO A 51 52.12 -17.56 -16.21
CA PRO A 51 51.66 -18.79 -15.54
C PRO A 51 51.64 -18.70 -13.99
N ARG A 52 51.51 -19.86 -13.30
CA ARG A 52 51.33 -20.00 -11.83
C ARG A 52 52.66 -20.09 -11.06
N ARG A 53 52.66 -19.73 -9.77
CA ARG A 53 53.22 -20.53 -8.65
C ARG A 53 52.62 -20.09 -7.28
N PRO A 54 52.60 -20.96 -6.25
CA PRO A 54 51.98 -20.66 -4.96
C PRO A 54 52.97 -20.12 -3.91
N TRP A 55 52.44 -19.51 -2.84
CA TRP A 55 53.20 -19.25 -1.60
C TRP A 55 52.38 -19.61 -0.36
N THR A 56 53.06 -20.00 0.71
CA THR A 56 52.47 -20.48 1.96
C THR A 56 52.54 -19.40 3.04
N GLY A 57 51.51 -19.29 3.91
CA GLY A 57 51.56 -18.28 4.97
C GLY A 57 50.36 -18.18 5.93
N ARG A 58 50.56 -18.69 7.15
CA ARG A 58 50.04 -18.19 8.45
C ARG A 58 48.52 -18.01 8.67
N ARG A 59 48.01 -18.77 9.66
CA ARG A 59 46.88 -18.41 10.55
C ARG A 59 47.19 -17.10 11.31
N PRO A 60 46.20 -16.29 11.76
CA PRO A 60 45.40 -16.61 12.96
C PRO A 60 43.90 -16.23 12.88
N GLY A 61 43.12 -16.62 13.90
CA GLY A 61 41.74 -16.16 14.10
C GLY A 61 40.79 -17.19 14.71
N ARG A 62 40.82 -17.39 16.04
CA ARG A 62 39.73 -18.11 16.74
C ARG A 62 38.56 -17.14 16.97
N HIS A 63 37.40 -17.40 16.38
CA HIS A 63 36.14 -16.84 16.87
C HIS A 63 35.29 -17.92 17.55
N ARG A 64 34.69 -17.58 18.69
CA ARG A 64 33.85 -18.48 19.47
C ARG A 64 32.56 -18.76 18.72
N SER A 65 32.21 -20.03 18.54
CA SER A 65 30.84 -20.45 18.23
C SER A 65 29.98 -20.20 19.46
N GLN A 66 28.99 -19.32 19.36
CA GLN A 66 27.88 -19.27 20.31
C GLN A 66 26.84 -20.32 19.94
N ASP A 67 26.23 -20.93 20.95
CA ASP A 67 25.36 -22.08 20.81
C ASP A 67 24.08 -21.78 20.02
N ARG A 68 23.71 -22.72 19.15
CA ARG A 68 22.40 -22.74 18.49
C ARG A 68 21.50 -23.76 19.19
N PRO A 69 20.33 -23.37 19.74
CA PRO A 69 19.36 -24.36 20.22
C PRO A 69 18.86 -25.19 19.04
N ALA A 70 19.02 -26.51 19.13
CA ALA A 70 18.82 -27.45 18.03
C ALA A 70 17.34 -27.77 17.75
N TRP A 71 16.60 -26.80 17.22
CA TRP A 71 15.26 -27.02 16.70
C TRP A 71 15.30 -27.95 15.48
N ARG A 72 14.88 -29.20 15.67
CA ARG A 72 14.86 -30.23 14.61
C ARG A 72 13.87 -29.83 13.51
N HIS A 73 14.38 -29.34 12.39
CA HIS A 73 13.59 -29.02 11.19
C HIS A 73 12.85 -30.26 10.66
N ARG A 74 11.56 -30.39 10.97
CA ARG A 74 10.62 -31.09 10.08
C ARG A 74 10.12 -30.07 9.07
N ALA A 75 10.78 -30.00 7.91
CA ALA A 75 10.38 -29.14 6.81
C ALA A 75 9.04 -29.61 6.22
N ARG A 76 7.93 -29.14 6.82
CA ARG A 76 6.64 -29.06 6.14
C ARG A 76 6.75 -27.91 5.15
N SER A 77 7.11 -28.22 3.91
CA SER A 77 6.98 -27.31 2.78
C SER A 77 5.49 -27.01 2.52
N VAL A 78 5.20 -25.97 1.72
CA VAL A 78 3.83 -25.48 1.40
C VAL A 78 3.04 -26.47 0.50
N VAL A 79 3.42 -27.75 0.53
CA VAL A 79 2.71 -28.93 0.04
C VAL A 79 1.28 -29.03 0.59
N ALA A 80 0.90 -28.29 1.63
CA ALA A 80 -0.49 -28.11 2.03
C ALA A 80 -1.40 -27.62 0.88
N VAL A 81 -0.88 -26.79 -0.03
CA VAL A 81 -1.60 -26.36 -1.25
C VAL A 81 -1.61 -27.46 -2.32
N GLY A 82 -0.50 -28.18 -2.50
CA GLY A 82 -0.43 -29.34 -3.41
C GLY A 82 -1.32 -30.52 -2.97
N LEU A 83 -1.56 -30.68 -1.66
CA LEU A 83 -2.46 -31.68 -1.11
C LEU A 83 -3.93 -31.27 -1.29
N ALA A 84 -4.26 -29.98 -1.18
CA ALA A 84 -5.59 -29.47 -1.53
C ALA A 84 -5.91 -29.72 -3.02
N TRP A 85 -4.93 -29.58 -3.91
CA TRP A 85 -5.09 -29.86 -5.34
C TRP A 85 -5.44 -31.32 -5.67
N ARG A 86 -5.06 -32.29 -4.81
CA ARG A 86 -5.45 -33.71 -4.96
C ARG A 86 -6.90 -34.01 -4.54
N ILE A 87 -7.58 -33.08 -3.87
CA ILE A 87 -8.93 -33.29 -3.31
C ILE A 87 -10.00 -32.53 -4.12
N GLY A 88 -9.59 -31.54 -4.93
CA GLY A 88 -10.51 -30.76 -5.78
C GLY A 88 -11.13 -31.52 -6.96
N CYS A 89 -10.48 -32.59 -7.43
CA CYS A 89 -11.02 -33.46 -8.47
C CYS A 89 -11.70 -34.70 -7.85
N HIS A 90 -12.92 -35.00 -8.31
CA HIS A 90 -13.81 -36.08 -7.84
C HIS A 90 -14.35 -35.94 -6.41
N ARG A 91 -15.51 -35.26 -6.28
CA ARG A 91 -16.78 -35.88 -5.85
C ARG A 91 -17.95 -34.92 -6.00
N ARG A 92 -19.06 -35.39 -6.60
CA ARG A 92 -20.39 -34.79 -6.39
C ARG A 92 -20.87 -35.22 -5.00
N PRO A 93 -21.43 -34.34 -4.15
CA PRO A 93 -22.06 -34.74 -2.90
C PRO A 93 -23.49 -35.19 -3.16
N GLU A 94 -23.77 -36.48 -2.95
CA GLU A 94 -25.14 -36.98 -2.84
C GLU A 94 -25.79 -36.55 -1.51
N THR A 95 -27.11 -36.38 -1.52
CA THR A 95 -27.88 -35.92 -0.37
C THR A 95 -28.25 -37.08 0.57
N ARG A 96 -27.72 -37.07 1.80
CA ARG A 96 -28.29 -37.83 2.92
C ARG A 96 -28.44 -36.98 4.18
N ALA A 97 -29.67 -36.90 4.66
CA ALA A 97 -30.01 -36.26 5.93
C ALA A 97 -29.52 -37.10 7.12
N TRP A 98 -29.34 -36.46 8.28
CA TRP A 98 -29.00 -37.10 9.55
C TRP A 98 -29.99 -36.71 10.66
N PRO A 99 -30.24 -37.58 11.66
CA PRO A 99 -31.32 -37.39 12.62
C PRO A 99 -31.03 -36.30 13.67
N ARG A 100 -32.10 -35.72 14.23
CA ARG A 100 -32.02 -34.78 15.36
C ARG A 100 -32.02 -35.54 16.69
N HIS A 101 -30.90 -35.54 17.41
CA HIS A 101 -30.84 -35.97 18.81
C HIS A 101 -30.81 -34.76 19.74
N ARG A 102 -31.67 -34.76 20.77
CA ARG A 102 -31.66 -33.75 21.84
C ARG A 102 -30.59 -34.11 22.88
N CYS A 103 -29.94 -33.11 23.46
CA CYS A 103 -29.10 -33.24 24.65
C CYS A 103 -29.79 -32.48 25.81
N PRO A 104 -29.87 -33.04 27.04
CA PRO A 104 -30.57 -32.40 28.15
C PRO A 104 -29.78 -31.22 28.76
N ARG A 105 -30.49 -30.34 29.49
CA ARG A 105 -29.88 -29.26 30.29
C ARG A 105 -29.61 -29.71 31.72
N ALA A 106 -28.54 -29.19 32.31
CA ALA A 106 -28.26 -29.18 33.75
C ALA A 106 -28.11 -27.71 34.23
N PRO A 107 -28.26 -27.40 35.52
CA PRO A 107 -28.68 -26.06 35.97
C PRO A 107 -27.56 -25.05 36.22
N HIS A 108 -27.95 -23.78 36.33
CA HIS A 108 -27.13 -22.68 36.83
C HIS A 108 -26.91 -22.78 38.34
N GLN A 109 -25.68 -22.54 38.78
CA GLN A 109 -25.39 -21.75 39.99
C GLN A 109 -24.35 -20.68 39.63
N GLY A 110 -24.40 -19.53 40.30
CA GLY A 110 -23.54 -18.39 39.99
C GLY A 110 -22.74 -17.92 41.20
N LYS A 111 -21.55 -17.37 40.94
CA LYS A 111 -20.87 -16.40 41.80
C LYS A 111 -20.33 -15.26 40.93
N HIS A 112 -20.29 -14.07 41.49
CA HIS A 112 -19.77 -12.88 40.83
C HIS A 112 -18.24 -12.82 41.00
N ASP A 113 -17.54 -12.64 39.88
CA ASP A 113 -16.15 -12.18 39.84
C ASP A 113 -15.99 -11.26 38.63
N VAL A 114 -15.11 -10.26 38.74
CA VAL A 114 -15.03 -9.13 37.80
C VAL A 114 -14.37 -9.54 36.49
N LYS A 115 -15.14 -10.20 35.61
CA LYS A 115 -14.73 -10.50 34.25
C LYS A 115 -14.77 -9.24 33.39
N ALA A 116 -13.60 -8.76 32.98
CA ALA A 116 -13.47 -7.91 31.81
C ALA A 116 -14.19 -8.59 30.63
N GLN A 117 -15.26 -7.99 30.13
CA GLN A 117 -16.09 -8.61 29.10
C GLN A 117 -15.33 -8.67 27.78
N ALA A 118 -14.80 -9.84 27.46
CA ALA A 118 -14.05 -10.11 26.24
C ALA A 118 -14.94 -9.88 25.00
N ASN A 119 -14.90 -8.67 24.45
CA ASN A 119 -15.74 -8.24 23.36
C ASN A 119 -15.48 -9.11 22.11
N PRO A 120 -16.46 -9.91 21.64
CA PRO A 120 -16.24 -10.87 20.55
C PRO A 120 -15.89 -10.20 19.20
N ARG A 121 -16.06 -8.87 19.09
CA ARG A 121 -15.76 -8.09 17.88
C ARG A 121 -14.28 -7.75 17.69
N ALA A 122 -13.45 -7.79 18.74
CA ALA A 122 -12.06 -7.32 18.72
C ALA A 122 -11.18 -8.20 17.79
N THR A 123 -11.10 -7.82 16.52
CA THR A 123 -10.46 -8.57 15.44
C THR A 123 -9.04 -8.09 15.24
N LEU A 124 -8.81 -6.78 15.25
CA LEU A 124 -7.47 -6.21 15.19
C LEU A 124 -6.67 -6.59 16.46
N ALA A 125 -7.30 -6.61 17.64
CA ALA A 125 -6.64 -7.04 18.88
C ALA A 125 -6.09 -8.47 18.76
N LYS A 126 -6.86 -9.43 18.21
CA LYS A 126 -6.42 -10.81 17.98
C LYS A 126 -5.30 -10.94 16.96
N ILE A 127 -5.23 -10.01 15.99
CA ILE A 127 -4.14 -9.94 15.01
C ILE A 127 -2.86 -9.40 15.70
N LEU A 128 -2.98 -8.35 16.51
CA LEU A 128 -1.85 -7.65 17.15
C LEU A 128 -1.32 -8.30 18.43
N ASP A 129 -2.09 -9.18 19.08
CA ASP A 129 -1.73 -9.88 20.33
C ASP A 129 -0.23 -10.32 20.38
N PRO A 130 0.54 -9.98 21.43
CA PRO A 130 0.13 -9.33 22.69
C PRO A 130 0.13 -7.78 22.66
N ILE A 131 0.31 -7.14 21.50
CA ILE A 131 0.35 -5.68 21.40
C ILE A 131 -1.07 -5.10 21.39
N SER A 132 -1.36 -4.12 22.26
CA SER A 132 -2.65 -3.43 22.27
C SER A 132 -2.84 -2.52 21.06
N ILE A 133 -4.10 -2.28 20.68
CA ILE A 133 -4.46 -1.38 19.58
C ILE A 133 -3.91 0.03 19.83
N ASP A 134 -4.00 0.54 21.07
CA ASP A 134 -3.50 1.88 21.42
C ASP A 134 -1.98 1.99 21.30
N ALA A 135 -1.23 0.95 21.70
CA ALA A 135 0.21 0.91 21.52
C ALA A 135 0.59 0.88 20.03
N PHE A 136 -0.11 0.06 19.23
CA PHE A 136 0.06 0.00 17.79
C PHE A 136 -0.20 1.34 17.10
N LEU A 137 -1.31 2.03 17.39
CA LEU A 137 -1.65 3.33 16.81
C LEU A 137 -0.71 4.46 17.29
N ARG A 138 -0.39 4.49 18.58
CA ARG A 138 0.51 5.48 19.17
C ARG A 138 1.92 5.36 18.60
N GLU A 139 2.45 4.15 18.42
CA GLU A 139 3.88 3.94 18.23
C GLU A 139 4.28 3.37 16.88
N SER A 140 3.42 2.66 16.15
CA SER A 140 3.82 1.87 14.97
C SER A 140 3.05 2.22 13.69
N PHE A 141 1.72 2.34 13.77
CA PHE A 141 0.87 2.58 12.61
C PHE A 141 1.26 3.87 11.88
N GLY A 142 1.58 3.76 10.59
CA GLY A 142 2.08 4.86 9.76
C GLY A 142 3.47 5.43 10.15
N LYS A 143 4.17 4.87 11.15
CA LYS A 143 5.36 5.47 11.78
C LYS A 143 6.64 4.63 11.65
N ARG A 144 6.63 3.40 12.16
CA ARG A 144 7.83 2.53 12.23
C ARG A 144 7.48 1.06 12.01
N PRO A 145 8.40 0.23 11.51
CA PRO A 145 8.20 -1.21 11.40
C PRO A 145 7.87 -1.87 12.75
N LEU A 146 6.88 -2.76 12.77
CA LEU A 146 6.53 -3.60 13.92
C LEU A 146 6.60 -5.08 13.53
N LEU A 147 7.40 -5.85 14.26
CA LEU A 147 7.46 -7.31 14.19
C LEU A 147 6.84 -7.86 15.47
N ILE A 148 5.87 -8.77 15.33
CA ILE A 148 5.25 -9.50 16.44
C ILE A 148 5.47 -10.99 16.18
N ARG A 149 6.05 -11.69 17.16
CA ARG A 149 6.21 -13.14 17.09
C ARG A 149 4.91 -13.83 17.52
N GLY A 150 4.53 -14.89 16.81
CA GLY A 150 3.32 -15.64 17.10
C GLY A 150 3.51 -17.15 17.12
N GLN A 151 2.41 -17.88 17.22
CA GLN A 151 2.37 -19.33 17.16
C GLN A 151 1.63 -19.79 15.89
N PRO A 152 2.00 -20.95 15.30
CA PRO A 152 1.32 -21.50 14.13
C PRO A 152 -0.19 -21.59 14.32
N GLY A 153 -0.94 -21.13 13.32
CA GLY A 153 -2.40 -21.09 13.38
C GLY A 153 -3.01 -19.84 14.04
N LYS A 154 -2.22 -18.87 14.53
CA LYS A 154 -2.74 -17.59 15.09
C LYS A 154 -3.78 -16.91 14.19
N PHE A 155 -3.62 -17.01 12.86
CA PHE A 155 -4.49 -16.37 11.87
C PHE A 155 -5.53 -17.32 11.22
N ASP A 156 -5.70 -18.55 11.73
CA ASP A 156 -6.64 -19.54 11.16
C ASP A 156 -8.10 -19.05 11.14
N PHE A 157 -8.46 -18.12 12.04
CA PHE A 157 -9.78 -17.49 12.10
C PHE A 157 -10.03 -16.49 10.96
N LEU A 158 -8.96 -15.96 10.35
CA LEU A 158 -9.01 -15.16 9.13
C LEU A 158 -9.07 -16.08 7.91
N MET A 159 -8.06 -16.92 7.74
CA MET A 159 -7.95 -17.90 6.65
C MET A 159 -6.93 -19.00 7.01
N LYS A 160 -7.37 -20.26 7.06
CA LYS A 160 -6.44 -21.41 7.12
C LYS A 160 -5.69 -21.55 5.79
N PRO A 161 -4.40 -21.97 5.78
CA PRO A 161 -3.62 -22.14 4.54
C PRO A 161 -4.32 -22.93 3.42
N SER A 162 -5.00 -24.02 3.77
CA SER A 162 -5.74 -24.88 2.84
C SER A 162 -6.92 -24.20 2.13
N ARG A 163 -7.36 -23.01 2.58
CA ARG A 163 -8.46 -22.26 1.96
C ARG A 163 -8.03 -21.32 0.83
N MET A 164 -6.72 -21.15 0.61
CA MET A 164 -6.12 -20.25 -0.39
C MET A 164 -6.72 -20.35 -1.81
N ILE A 165 -7.17 -21.55 -2.23
CA ILE A 165 -7.66 -21.81 -3.59
C ILE A 165 -9.19 -21.65 -3.77
N PHE A 166 -9.93 -21.32 -2.70
CA PHE A 166 -11.41 -21.31 -2.74
C PHE A 166 -11.95 -19.91 -3.03
N GLY A 167 -12.86 -19.77 -4.00
CA GLY A 167 -13.54 -18.51 -4.29
C GLY A 167 -12.72 -17.51 -5.12
N LEU A 168 -11.63 -17.97 -5.74
CA LEU A 168 -10.74 -17.15 -6.58
C LEU A 168 -11.40 -16.68 -7.90
N ASP A 169 -12.60 -17.17 -8.21
CA ASP A 169 -13.50 -16.63 -9.24
C ASP A 169 -14.05 -15.22 -8.90
N LYS A 170 -13.91 -14.77 -7.65
CA LYS A 170 -14.57 -13.54 -7.11
C LYS A 170 -13.60 -12.43 -6.73
N VAL A 171 -12.30 -12.70 -6.79
CA VAL A 171 -11.24 -11.77 -6.40
C VAL A 171 -10.99 -10.77 -7.53
N THR A 172 -10.56 -9.55 -7.20
CA THR A 172 -10.43 -8.48 -8.20
C THR A 172 -9.31 -8.73 -9.20
N GLU A 173 -8.23 -9.40 -8.79
CA GLU A 173 -7.14 -9.78 -9.71
C GLU A 173 -6.30 -10.93 -9.14
N ILE A 174 -5.81 -11.80 -10.03
CA ILE A 174 -4.76 -12.78 -9.74
C ILE A 174 -3.59 -12.49 -10.69
N ARG A 175 -2.38 -12.29 -10.16
CA ARG A 175 -1.17 -12.08 -10.97
C ARG A 175 -0.09 -13.10 -10.64
N CYS A 176 0.58 -13.65 -11.66
CA CYS A 176 1.87 -14.30 -11.50
C CYS A 176 2.99 -13.23 -11.59
N VAL A 177 4.01 -13.32 -10.73
CA VAL A 177 5.17 -12.42 -10.74
C VAL A 177 6.46 -13.22 -10.63
N PHE A 178 7.32 -13.09 -11.63
CA PHE A 178 8.62 -13.74 -11.73
C PHE A 178 9.77 -12.81 -11.33
N GLY A 179 10.99 -13.37 -11.26
CA GLY A 179 12.22 -12.58 -11.16
C GLY A 179 12.37 -11.62 -12.36
N GLY A 180 13.02 -10.47 -12.13
CA GLY A 180 13.13 -9.43 -13.17
C GLY A 180 11.80 -8.72 -13.48
N LEU A 181 10.83 -8.75 -12.57
CA LEU A 181 9.57 -8.00 -12.61
C LEU A 181 8.58 -8.39 -13.71
N LYS A 182 8.89 -9.44 -14.49
CA LYS A 182 7.95 -10.01 -15.47
C LYS A 182 6.71 -10.50 -14.71
N GLN A 183 5.54 -10.02 -15.10
CA GLN A 183 4.26 -10.36 -14.48
C GLN A 183 3.15 -10.42 -15.52
N ALA A 184 2.13 -11.24 -15.25
CA ALA A 184 0.91 -11.30 -16.04
C ALA A 184 -0.30 -11.51 -15.11
N THR A 185 -1.46 -11.03 -15.53
CA THR A 185 -2.76 -11.34 -14.92
C THR A 185 -3.22 -12.71 -15.44
N ILE A 186 -3.70 -13.58 -14.56
CA ILE A 186 -3.99 -15.00 -14.84
C ILE A 186 -5.35 -15.42 -14.27
N GLY A 187 -5.87 -16.56 -14.74
CA GLY A 187 -7.05 -17.21 -14.16
C GLY A 187 -6.70 -18.11 -12.96
N PRO A 188 -7.71 -18.58 -12.20
CA PRO A 188 -7.50 -19.53 -11.11
C PRO A 188 -6.91 -20.88 -11.54
N ALA A 189 -7.09 -21.29 -12.81
CA ALA A 189 -6.56 -22.54 -13.35
C ALA A 189 -5.03 -22.51 -13.47
N ASP A 190 -4.49 -21.41 -14.00
CA ASP A 190 -3.07 -21.24 -14.36
C ASP A 190 -2.16 -21.12 -13.13
N ILE A 191 -2.73 -20.84 -11.95
CA ILE A 191 -2.03 -20.67 -10.66
C ILE A 191 -1.00 -21.78 -10.42
N ARG A 192 -1.36 -23.04 -10.71
CA ARG A 192 -0.49 -24.19 -10.45
C ARG A 192 0.73 -24.18 -11.36
N GLU A 193 0.52 -24.04 -12.66
CA GLU A 193 1.61 -24.03 -13.64
C GLU A 193 2.54 -22.84 -13.40
N MET A 194 1.98 -21.64 -13.17
CA MET A 194 2.76 -20.45 -12.88
C MET A 194 3.56 -20.56 -11.56
N TYR A 195 3.02 -21.20 -10.53
CA TYR A 195 3.72 -21.46 -9.27
C TYR A 195 4.84 -22.51 -9.45
N GLU A 196 4.56 -23.60 -10.18
CA GLU A 196 5.56 -24.64 -10.49
C GLU A 196 6.69 -24.08 -11.40
N ALA A 197 6.38 -23.12 -12.28
CA ALA A 197 7.34 -22.31 -13.05
C ALA A 197 8.08 -21.23 -12.22
N GLY A 198 7.85 -21.13 -10.91
CA GLY A 198 8.61 -20.27 -10.00
C GLY A 198 8.04 -18.85 -9.76
N ALA A 199 6.83 -18.54 -10.26
CA ALA A 199 6.19 -17.26 -10.00
C ALA A 199 5.61 -17.16 -8.58
N THR A 200 5.75 -16.00 -7.94
CA THR A 200 4.90 -15.65 -6.80
C THR A 200 3.51 -15.28 -7.31
N ILE A 201 2.49 -16.00 -6.82
CA ILE A 201 1.09 -15.74 -7.11
C ILE A 201 0.57 -14.68 -6.13
N CYS A 202 0.00 -13.62 -6.68
CA CYS A 202 -0.55 -12.48 -5.97
C CYS A 202 -2.06 -12.45 -6.17
N VAL A 203 -2.85 -12.58 -5.11
CA VAL A 203 -4.31 -12.42 -5.16
C VAL A 203 -4.68 -11.07 -4.53
N THR A 204 -5.36 -10.23 -5.29
CA THR A 204 -5.87 -8.92 -4.86
C THR A 204 -7.32 -9.05 -4.41
N ASP A 205 -7.69 -8.46 -3.27
CA ASP A 205 -9.05 -8.48 -2.71
C ASP A 205 -9.58 -9.87 -2.34
N MET A 206 -8.75 -10.62 -1.63
CA MET A 206 -9.02 -11.95 -1.09
C MET A 206 -10.24 -11.98 -0.13
N GLN A 207 -10.68 -10.83 0.38
CA GLN A 207 -11.94 -10.73 1.12
C GLN A 207 -13.20 -11.01 0.30
N LEU A 208 -13.15 -10.89 -1.03
CA LEU A 208 -14.28 -11.24 -1.91
C LEU A 208 -14.49 -12.77 -2.00
N ALA A 209 -13.41 -13.54 -1.87
CA ALA A 209 -13.43 -14.99 -1.74
C ALA A 209 -13.85 -15.47 -0.33
N HIS A 210 -13.53 -14.69 0.73
CA HIS A 210 -13.66 -15.14 2.12
C HIS A 210 -14.42 -14.16 3.01
N ARG A 211 -15.65 -14.55 3.41
CA ARG A 211 -16.51 -13.83 4.37
C ARG A 211 -15.82 -13.53 5.71
N SER A 212 -14.89 -14.38 6.17
CA SER A 212 -14.07 -14.14 7.36
C SER A 212 -13.16 -12.92 7.18
N LEU A 213 -12.46 -12.81 6.06
CA LEU A 213 -11.62 -11.66 5.71
C LEU A 213 -12.47 -10.40 5.46
N TRP A 214 -13.66 -10.51 4.85
CA TRP A 214 -14.57 -9.38 4.66
C TRP A 214 -15.08 -8.83 6.00
N THR A 215 -15.49 -9.72 6.90
CA THR A 215 -15.87 -9.36 8.27
C THR A 215 -14.70 -8.73 9.01
N ALA A 216 -13.49 -9.29 8.88
CA ALA A 216 -12.29 -8.77 9.51
C ALA A 216 -11.93 -7.37 9.01
N ALA A 217 -11.97 -7.12 7.70
CA ALA A 217 -11.66 -5.80 7.13
C ALA A 217 -12.61 -4.71 7.67
N ARG A 218 -13.91 -5.02 7.81
CA ARG A 218 -14.90 -4.07 8.35
C ARG A 218 -14.80 -3.92 9.87
N ASN A 219 -14.47 -4.98 10.60
CA ASN A 219 -14.20 -4.91 12.04
C ASN A 219 -12.94 -4.06 12.33
N VAL A 220 -11.81 -4.38 11.70
CA VAL A 220 -10.53 -3.65 11.86
C VAL A 220 -10.70 -2.16 11.63
N ARG A 221 -11.41 -1.75 10.57
CA ARG A 221 -11.66 -0.32 10.28
C ARG A 221 -12.49 0.37 11.35
N ARG A 222 -13.50 -0.32 11.91
CA ARG A 222 -14.34 0.18 13.00
C ARG A 222 -13.60 0.20 14.35
N GLU A 223 -12.68 -0.73 14.59
CA GLU A 223 -11.86 -0.80 15.80
C GLU A 223 -10.87 0.37 15.93
N ILE A 224 -10.47 1.01 14.82
CA ILE A 224 -9.51 2.13 14.82
C ILE A 224 -9.99 3.40 14.11
N GLY A 225 -11.28 3.48 13.72
CA GLY A 225 -11.84 4.64 13.02
C GLY A 225 -11.16 4.95 11.67
N PHE A 226 -10.65 3.95 10.95
CA PHE A 226 -9.84 4.19 9.75
C PHE A 226 -10.71 4.58 8.54
N ALA A 227 -10.57 5.85 8.12
CA ALA A 227 -11.27 6.41 6.96
C ALA A 227 -11.00 5.61 5.67
N GLY A 228 -9.74 5.26 5.45
CA GLY A 228 -9.29 4.54 4.26
C GLY A 228 -9.78 3.10 4.14
N ARG A 229 -9.39 2.45 3.05
CA ARG A 229 -9.75 1.06 2.75
C ARG A 229 -8.80 0.10 3.47
N VAL A 230 -9.36 -0.91 4.14
CA VAL A 230 -8.62 -2.13 4.50
C VAL A 230 -8.98 -3.23 3.51
N ASP A 231 -7.97 -3.81 2.86
CA ASP A 231 -8.10 -5.00 2.02
C ASP A 231 -7.15 -6.11 2.45
N PHE A 232 -7.45 -7.34 2.04
CA PHE A 232 -6.60 -8.50 2.22
C PHE A 232 -6.08 -8.98 0.87
N ARG A 233 -4.76 -9.15 0.77
CA ARG A 233 -4.09 -9.78 -0.37
C ARG A 233 -3.47 -11.09 0.08
N ALA A 234 -3.36 -12.06 -0.82
CA ALA A 234 -2.64 -13.30 -0.53
C ALA A 234 -1.42 -13.44 -1.45
N TYR A 235 -0.30 -13.87 -0.87
CA TYR A 235 0.96 -14.06 -1.56
C TYR A 235 1.46 -15.49 -1.35
N LEU A 236 1.34 -16.31 -2.39
CA LEU A 236 1.82 -17.68 -2.45
C LEU A 236 3.11 -17.71 -3.28
N SER A 237 4.24 -17.93 -2.62
CA SER A 237 5.58 -17.86 -3.22
C SER A 237 6.26 -19.24 -3.20
N PRO A 238 6.67 -19.79 -4.37
CA PRO A 238 7.49 -20.99 -4.41
C PRO A 238 8.88 -20.76 -3.81
N PRO A 239 9.64 -21.83 -3.49
CA PRO A 239 10.96 -21.73 -2.86
C PRO A 239 11.88 -20.71 -3.54
N SER A 240 12.65 -19.95 -2.76
CA SER A 240 13.57 -18.92 -3.25
C SER A 240 12.97 -17.75 -4.07
N SER A 241 11.66 -17.73 -4.37
CA SER A 241 11.01 -16.64 -5.12
C SER A 241 10.58 -15.46 -4.22
N GLY A 242 10.13 -14.37 -4.82
CA GLY A 242 9.53 -13.23 -4.11
C GLY A 242 9.66 -11.92 -4.87
N PHE A 243 9.82 -10.81 -4.14
CA PHE A 243 9.95 -9.46 -4.70
C PHE A 243 11.25 -8.84 -4.26
N ASP A 244 11.94 -8.16 -5.18
CA ASP A 244 13.05 -7.25 -4.84
C ASP A 244 12.52 -5.89 -4.33
N PHE A 245 13.43 -4.97 -3.99
CA PHE A 245 13.09 -3.74 -3.29
C PHE A 245 11.99 -2.89 -3.96
N HIS A 246 11.03 -2.46 -3.16
CA HIS A 246 9.96 -1.51 -3.49
C HIS A 246 9.43 -0.85 -2.21
N TYR A 247 8.55 0.15 -2.33
CA TYR A 247 7.68 0.60 -1.24
C TYR A 247 6.23 0.73 -1.71
N ASP A 248 5.30 0.70 -0.75
CA ASP A 248 3.87 0.86 -0.99
C ASP A 248 3.32 2.22 -0.54
N ALA A 249 2.26 2.68 -1.20
CA ALA A 249 1.34 3.73 -0.74
C ALA A 249 0.29 3.23 0.27
N ARG A 250 0.64 2.24 1.10
CA ARG A 250 -0.27 1.68 2.12
C ARG A 250 0.54 1.15 3.31
N THR A 251 -0.03 1.11 4.51
CA THR A 251 0.59 0.35 5.61
C THR A 251 0.39 -1.13 5.30
N ALA A 252 1.48 -1.84 5.02
CA ALA A 252 1.45 -3.24 4.59
C ALA A 252 1.67 -4.15 5.81
N THR A 253 0.63 -4.89 6.23
CA THR A 253 0.69 -5.77 7.41
C THR A 253 0.67 -7.23 6.99
N THR A 254 1.85 -7.82 6.83
CA THR A 254 2.02 -9.24 6.47
C THR A 254 1.70 -10.14 7.66
N LEU A 255 0.84 -11.13 7.44
CA LEU A 255 0.44 -12.18 8.37
C LEU A 255 0.91 -13.53 7.78
N GLN A 256 1.96 -14.12 8.34
CA GLN A 256 2.54 -15.36 7.80
C GLN A 256 1.63 -16.55 8.14
N LEU A 257 1.16 -17.29 7.14
CA LEU A 257 0.21 -18.41 7.31
C LEU A 257 0.89 -19.79 7.23
N ASP A 258 1.78 -19.98 6.26
CA ASP A 258 2.50 -21.25 6.04
C ASP A 258 3.89 -21.01 5.42
N GLY A 259 4.80 -21.96 5.61
CA GLY A 259 6.21 -21.82 5.24
C GLY A 259 6.90 -20.62 5.90
N GLU A 260 8.04 -20.20 5.36
CA GLU A 260 8.84 -19.08 5.91
C GLU A 260 9.15 -18.01 4.85
N LYS A 261 9.20 -16.75 5.27
CA LYS A 261 9.55 -15.63 4.38
C LYS A 261 10.59 -14.72 5.02
N THR A 262 11.73 -14.57 4.36
CA THR A 262 12.77 -13.63 4.77
C THR A 262 12.44 -12.26 4.20
N TRP A 263 12.37 -11.25 5.06
CA TRP A 263 12.15 -9.85 4.74
C TRP A 263 13.41 -9.03 5.01
N TRP A 264 13.68 -8.07 4.14
CA TRP A 264 14.67 -7.00 4.33
C TRP A 264 13.94 -5.67 4.22
N TYR A 265 14.08 -4.77 5.18
CA TYR A 265 13.36 -3.50 5.20
C TYR A 265 14.15 -2.37 5.86
N ALA A 266 13.94 -1.13 5.41
CA ALA A 266 14.54 0.05 6.00
C ALA A 266 14.03 0.31 7.43
N THR A 267 14.81 1.02 8.25
CA THR A 267 14.39 1.42 9.62
C THR A 267 13.34 2.52 9.64
N SER A 268 13.27 3.35 8.59
CA SER A 268 12.43 4.55 8.47
C SER A 268 11.89 4.70 7.05
N PRO A 269 10.70 5.31 6.84
CA PRO A 269 10.19 5.58 5.50
C PRO A 269 11.14 6.46 4.69
N HIS A 270 11.21 6.18 3.37
CA HIS A 270 11.91 7.05 2.42
C HIS A 270 11.06 8.24 1.99
N THR A 271 9.74 8.05 1.98
CA THR A 271 8.72 9.06 1.71
C THR A 271 7.62 8.88 2.74
N LEU A 272 7.13 9.97 3.35
CA LEU A 272 6.01 9.90 4.28
C LEU A 272 4.69 9.94 3.48
N PHE A 273 3.80 8.99 3.77
CA PHE A 273 2.46 8.88 3.16
C PHE A 273 2.40 9.04 1.62
N PRO A 274 3.28 8.40 0.82
CA PRO A 274 3.18 8.47 -0.64
C PRO A 274 1.79 8.04 -1.13
N THR A 275 1.33 8.67 -2.21
CA THR A 275 0.05 8.39 -2.89
C THR A 275 0.11 7.17 -3.78
N GLU A 276 1.30 6.87 -4.33
CA GLU A 276 1.58 5.76 -5.25
C GLU A 276 2.71 4.85 -4.74
N ASN A 277 2.75 3.61 -5.24
CA ASN A 277 3.86 2.69 -4.98
C ASN A 277 5.14 3.16 -5.69
N SER A 278 6.31 2.77 -5.18
CA SER A 278 7.59 3.05 -5.85
C SER A 278 7.57 2.51 -7.28
N THR A 279 8.05 3.32 -8.24
CA THR A 279 8.33 2.82 -9.59
C THR A 279 9.35 1.68 -9.53
N ARG A 280 9.25 0.74 -10.49
CA ARG A 280 10.09 -0.47 -10.55
C ARG A 280 10.84 -0.58 -11.89
N THR A 281 10.79 0.47 -12.70
CA THR A 281 11.36 0.51 -14.06
C THR A 281 12.88 0.64 -14.08
N ASP A 282 13.48 1.44 -13.18
CA ASP A 282 14.94 1.43 -12.92
C ASP A 282 15.22 0.80 -11.54
N MET A 283 15.45 -0.52 -11.53
CA MET A 283 15.87 -1.22 -10.31
C MET A 283 17.27 -0.83 -9.84
N ALA A 284 18.14 -0.29 -10.70
CA ALA A 284 19.44 0.22 -10.28
C ALA A 284 19.30 1.57 -9.53
N ALA A 285 18.35 2.44 -9.91
CA ALA A 285 17.97 3.61 -9.09
C ALA A 285 17.42 3.18 -7.73
N VAL A 286 16.52 2.19 -7.70
CA VAL A 286 16.00 1.63 -6.44
C VAL A 286 17.14 1.11 -5.57
N HIS A 287 18.07 0.32 -6.12
CA HIS A 287 19.22 -0.18 -5.36
C HIS A 287 20.14 0.94 -4.88
N ARG A 288 20.40 1.99 -5.68
CA ARG A 288 21.17 3.19 -5.27
C ARG A 288 20.48 3.96 -4.14
N ALA A 289 19.15 4.06 -4.14
CA ALA A 289 18.39 4.71 -3.06
C ALA A 289 18.38 3.87 -1.77
N VAL A 290 18.23 2.55 -1.91
CA VAL A 290 18.21 1.58 -0.80
C VAL A 290 19.59 1.40 -0.15
N ALA A 291 20.68 1.49 -0.92
CA ALA A 291 22.06 1.39 -0.40
C ALA A 291 22.42 2.51 0.61
N ARG A 292 21.62 3.59 0.67
CA ARG A 292 21.75 4.69 1.63
C ARG A 292 20.91 4.49 2.91
N GLN A 293 20.22 3.35 3.06
CA GLN A 293 19.29 3.07 4.15
C GLN A 293 19.86 2.03 5.13
N THR A 294 19.54 2.15 6.41
CA THR A 294 19.81 1.08 7.38
C THR A 294 18.79 -0.05 7.18
N ILE A 295 19.23 -1.20 6.67
CA ILE A 295 18.38 -2.35 6.35
C ILE A 295 18.40 -3.39 7.49
N ARG A 296 17.23 -3.69 8.05
CA ARG A 296 17.01 -4.84 8.94
C ARG A 296 16.64 -6.08 8.12
N LYS A 297 17.11 -7.25 8.54
CA LYS A 297 16.72 -8.57 8.00
C LYS A 297 16.00 -9.38 9.08
N VAL A 298 14.86 -9.98 8.76
CA VAL A 298 14.13 -10.92 9.63
C VAL A 298 13.55 -12.07 8.80
N THR A 299 13.37 -13.24 9.40
CA THR A 299 12.54 -14.32 8.81
C THR A 299 11.25 -14.44 9.61
N LEU A 300 10.11 -14.53 8.92
CA LEU A 300 8.78 -14.75 9.48
C LEU A 300 8.39 -16.23 9.37
N TYR A 301 7.81 -16.75 10.45
CA TYR A 301 7.29 -18.11 10.61
C TYR A 301 5.77 -18.08 10.78
N PRO A 302 5.04 -19.21 10.60
CA PRO A 302 3.58 -19.22 10.70
C PRO A 302 3.08 -18.67 12.04
N GLY A 303 2.23 -17.64 11.98
CA GLY A 303 1.74 -16.89 13.13
C GLY A 303 2.44 -15.54 13.38
N ASP A 304 3.58 -15.27 12.74
CA ASP A 304 4.26 -13.96 12.84
C ASP A 304 3.55 -12.86 12.04
N LEU A 305 3.64 -11.64 12.56
CA LEU A 305 3.15 -10.41 11.91
C LEU A 305 4.31 -9.44 11.66
N LEU A 306 4.37 -8.87 10.46
CA LEU A 306 5.24 -7.75 10.11
C LEU A 306 4.42 -6.60 9.50
N CYS A 307 4.27 -5.52 10.26
CA CYS A 307 3.65 -4.28 9.81
C CYS A 307 4.72 -3.28 9.36
N LEU A 308 4.66 -2.82 8.11
CA LEU A 308 5.54 -1.83 7.52
C LEU A 308 4.72 -0.56 7.16
N PRO A 309 5.15 0.65 7.59
CA PRO A 309 4.48 1.91 7.19
C PRO A 309 4.62 2.19 5.68
N PRO A 310 3.76 3.04 5.10
CA PRO A 310 3.86 3.43 3.69
C PRO A 310 5.20 4.14 3.41
N GLY A 311 5.68 4.02 2.17
CA GLY A 311 6.97 4.60 1.74
C GLY A 311 8.22 3.94 2.34
N LEU A 312 8.07 2.82 3.07
CA LEU A 312 9.20 2.05 3.58
C LEU A 312 9.77 1.11 2.50
N TRP A 313 11.03 1.32 2.11
CA TRP A 313 11.75 0.38 1.24
C TRP A 313 11.83 -1.00 1.88
N HIS A 314 11.34 -2.02 1.18
CA HIS A 314 11.37 -3.40 1.63
C HIS A 314 11.42 -4.41 0.47
N LYS A 315 11.89 -5.62 0.78
CA LYS A 315 11.86 -6.78 -0.12
C LYS A 315 11.67 -8.09 0.63
N ALA A 316 11.18 -9.12 -0.06
CA ALA A 316 10.82 -10.39 0.56
C ALA A 316 11.16 -11.59 -0.33
N ARG A 317 11.73 -12.65 0.24
CA ARG A 317 12.05 -13.92 -0.43
C ARG A 317 11.55 -15.10 0.40
N ALA A 318 10.87 -16.05 -0.21
CA ALA A 318 10.46 -17.29 0.44
C ALA A 318 11.68 -18.18 0.73
N GLY A 319 11.65 -18.89 1.86
CA GLY A 319 12.64 -19.92 2.17
C GLY A 319 12.41 -21.21 1.37
N ASP A 320 13.18 -22.25 1.69
CA ASP A 320 13.27 -23.46 0.85
C ASP A 320 11.99 -24.31 0.84
N GLY A 321 11.11 -24.12 1.83
CA GLY A 321 9.78 -24.73 1.85
C GLY A 321 8.70 -24.00 1.05
N GLY A 322 9.00 -22.82 0.50
CA GLY A 322 8.01 -21.87 -0.02
C GLY A 322 7.38 -21.01 1.11
N SER A 323 6.39 -20.19 0.75
CA SER A 323 5.64 -19.34 1.70
C SER A 323 4.22 -19.05 1.24
N LEU A 324 3.28 -19.07 2.19
CA LEU A 324 1.98 -18.42 2.07
C LEU A 324 1.81 -17.36 3.17
N ALA A 325 1.41 -16.16 2.78
CA ALA A 325 1.05 -15.09 3.71
C ALA A 325 -0.16 -14.30 3.21
N LEU A 326 -0.95 -13.78 4.14
CA LEU A 326 -1.85 -12.66 3.87
C LEU A 326 -1.09 -11.34 4.05
N ASN A 327 -1.53 -10.29 3.37
CA ASN A 327 -1.19 -8.91 3.72
C ASN A 327 -2.50 -8.14 3.96
N MET A 328 -2.67 -7.63 5.17
CA MET A 328 -3.72 -6.69 5.53
C MET A 328 -3.21 -5.28 5.21
N ALA A 329 -3.71 -4.69 4.13
CA ALA A 329 -3.27 -3.41 3.63
C ALA A 329 -4.19 -2.29 4.13
N PHE A 330 -3.63 -1.26 4.78
CA PHE A 330 -4.35 -0.04 5.14
C PHE A 330 -4.00 1.06 4.12
N ASN A 331 -4.93 1.34 3.21
CA ASN A 331 -4.76 2.27 2.09
C ASN A 331 -5.34 3.63 2.48
N HIS A 332 -4.50 4.67 2.51
CA HIS A 332 -4.90 6.04 2.85
C HIS A 332 -5.30 6.90 1.65
N SER A 333 -4.89 6.54 0.42
CA SER A 333 -5.25 7.28 -0.80
C SER A 333 -6.77 7.38 -0.99
N GLY A 334 -7.30 8.57 -1.23
CA GLY A 334 -8.75 8.84 -1.29
C GLY A 334 -9.42 8.94 0.09
N ALA A 335 -8.62 9.03 1.17
CA ALA A 335 -9.09 9.14 2.55
C ALA A 335 -8.09 9.87 3.48
N THR A 336 -7.14 10.62 2.93
CA THR A 336 -6.29 11.56 3.67
C THR A 336 -7.06 12.82 4.05
N VAL A 337 -6.47 13.65 4.92
CA VAL A 337 -7.01 14.99 5.22
C VAL A 337 -7.08 15.85 3.94
N GLY A 338 -6.11 15.71 3.03
CA GLY A 338 -6.11 16.39 1.73
C GLY A 338 -7.27 15.94 0.84
N ASP A 339 -7.50 14.63 0.73
CA ASP A 339 -8.61 14.09 -0.08
C ASP A 339 -9.96 14.62 0.41
N VAL A 340 -10.23 14.60 1.72
CA VAL A 340 -11.51 15.06 2.29
C VAL A 340 -11.69 16.58 2.20
N LEU A 341 -10.61 17.37 2.20
CA LEU A 341 -10.65 18.80 1.90
C LEU A 341 -10.99 19.05 0.42
N LEU A 342 -10.34 18.32 -0.50
CA LEU A 342 -10.58 18.43 -1.95
C LEU A 342 -12.00 17.98 -2.33
N ASP A 343 -12.51 16.90 -1.73
CA ASP A 343 -13.90 16.46 -1.91
C ASP A 343 -14.90 17.52 -1.40
N ALA A 344 -14.62 18.17 -0.28
CA ALA A 344 -15.49 19.23 0.25
C ALA A 344 -15.50 20.49 -0.64
N LEU A 345 -14.38 20.83 -1.28
CA LEU A 345 -14.28 21.92 -2.25
C LEU A 345 -14.92 21.56 -3.61
N LYS A 346 -14.75 20.32 -4.05
CA LYS A 346 -15.42 19.79 -5.25
C LYS A 346 -16.95 19.73 -5.05
N ALA A 347 -17.40 19.45 -3.82
CA ALA A 347 -18.81 19.42 -3.46
C ALA A 347 -19.45 20.82 -3.41
N SER A 348 -18.71 21.90 -3.13
CA SER A 348 -19.29 23.26 -3.17
C SER A 348 -19.40 23.85 -4.58
N LEU A 349 -18.62 23.31 -5.54
CA LEU A 349 -18.81 23.58 -6.98
C LEU A 349 -19.96 22.76 -7.60
N ALA A 350 -20.45 21.71 -6.93
CA ALA A 350 -21.44 20.80 -7.50
C ALA A 350 -22.79 21.51 -7.71
N GLY A 351 -23.25 21.56 -8.97
CA GLY A 351 -24.49 22.24 -9.35
C GLY A 351 -24.33 23.73 -9.71
N MET A 352 -23.14 24.32 -9.55
CA MET A 352 -22.87 25.65 -10.11
C MET A 352 -22.82 25.58 -11.65
N PRO A 353 -23.64 26.35 -12.40
CA PRO A 353 -23.62 26.31 -13.87
C PRO A 353 -22.24 26.64 -14.45
N ASP A 354 -21.51 27.58 -13.85
CA ASP A 354 -20.16 27.97 -14.26
C ASP A 354 -19.12 26.84 -14.11
N ALA A 355 -19.26 25.99 -13.07
CA ALA A 355 -18.36 24.88 -12.81
C ALA A 355 -18.72 23.62 -13.62
N MET A 356 -20.00 23.46 -13.98
CA MET A 356 -20.51 22.35 -14.78
C MET A 356 -20.49 22.63 -16.29
N ARG A 357 -20.19 23.86 -16.71
CA ARG A 357 -20.07 24.28 -18.12
C ARG A 357 -18.90 23.53 -18.80
N PRO A 358 -19.14 22.77 -19.88
CA PRO A 358 -18.05 22.24 -20.69
C PRO A 358 -17.34 23.40 -21.40
N PHE A 359 -16.00 23.41 -21.37
CA PHE A 359 -15.20 24.43 -22.05
C PHE A 359 -14.78 23.95 -23.45
N VAL A 360 -14.81 24.87 -24.42
CA VAL A 360 -14.34 24.63 -25.79
C VAL A 360 -13.47 25.81 -26.20
N THR A 361 -12.14 25.62 -26.22
CA THR A 361 -11.18 26.70 -26.51
C THR A 361 -11.16 27.09 -27.99
N GLY A 362 -11.70 26.26 -28.88
CA GLY A 362 -11.53 26.40 -30.32
C GLY A 362 -10.06 26.31 -30.75
N ALA A 363 -9.76 26.87 -31.92
CA ALA A 363 -8.40 26.94 -32.48
C ALA A 363 -7.74 28.34 -32.30
N GLY A 364 -8.30 29.20 -31.45
CA GLY A 364 -7.86 30.59 -31.28
C GLY A 364 -8.04 31.11 -29.85
N PRO A 365 -7.40 32.24 -29.49
CA PRO A 365 -7.30 32.69 -28.09
C PRO A 365 -8.62 33.22 -27.49
N THR A 366 -9.62 33.56 -28.29
CA THR A 366 -10.90 34.13 -27.83
C THR A 366 -11.67 33.17 -26.90
N GLY A 367 -11.73 31.88 -27.27
CA GLY A 367 -12.40 30.85 -26.46
C GLY A 367 -11.72 30.51 -25.13
N VAL A 368 -10.59 31.16 -24.80
CA VAL A 368 -9.96 31.11 -23.47
C VAL A 368 -10.37 32.33 -22.63
N ALA A 369 -10.44 33.53 -23.23
CA ALA A 369 -10.86 34.75 -22.54
C ALA A 369 -12.32 34.67 -22.06
N GLU A 370 -13.20 34.03 -22.83
CA GLU A 370 -14.60 33.78 -22.45
C GLU A 370 -14.76 32.90 -21.20
N LEU A 371 -13.71 32.17 -20.78
CA LEU A 371 -13.73 31.34 -19.57
C LEU A 371 -13.38 32.13 -18.29
N GLU A 372 -12.74 33.29 -18.40
CA GLU A 372 -12.23 34.05 -17.25
C GLU A 372 -13.33 34.43 -16.23
N PRO A 373 -14.53 34.90 -16.62
CA PRO A 373 -15.61 35.18 -15.67
C PRO A 373 -16.12 33.93 -14.94
N HIS A 374 -16.24 32.80 -15.65
CA HIS A 374 -16.69 31.53 -15.07
C HIS A 374 -15.67 30.99 -14.05
N ILE A 375 -14.37 31.09 -14.39
CA ILE A 375 -13.26 30.76 -13.49
C ILE A 375 -13.29 31.68 -12.25
N ALA A 376 -13.53 32.98 -12.42
CA ALA A 376 -13.62 33.93 -11.30
C ALA A 376 -14.78 33.58 -10.33
N THR A 377 -15.96 33.25 -10.85
CA THR A 377 -17.12 32.79 -10.06
C THR A 377 -16.80 31.51 -9.29
N CYS A 378 -16.15 30.53 -9.93
CA CYS A 378 -15.74 29.29 -9.27
C CYS A 378 -14.70 29.55 -8.16
N ILE A 379 -13.72 30.44 -8.41
CA ILE A 379 -12.71 30.83 -7.42
C ILE A 379 -13.34 31.56 -6.22
N ALA A 380 -14.37 32.38 -6.43
CA ALA A 380 -15.10 33.03 -5.34
C ALA A 380 -15.80 31.99 -4.44
N ALA A 381 -16.59 31.08 -5.01
CA ALA A 381 -17.25 30.02 -4.26
C ALA A 381 -16.27 29.11 -3.49
N LEU A 382 -15.10 28.81 -4.09
CA LEU A 382 -14.03 28.08 -3.41
C LEU A 382 -13.42 28.88 -2.25
N ARG A 383 -13.21 30.18 -2.39
CA ARG A 383 -12.71 31.06 -1.31
C ARG A 383 -13.69 31.12 -0.13
N ASP A 384 -14.98 31.29 -0.41
CA ASP A 384 -16.02 31.32 0.64
C ASP A 384 -16.14 29.96 1.34
N THR A 385 -16.01 28.87 0.57
CA THR A 385 -15.96 27.50 1.12
C THR A 385 -14.74 27.34 2.04
N LEU A 386 -13.55 27.76 1.61
CA LEU A 386 -12.33 27.73 2.43
C LEU A 386 -12.45 28.61 3.69
N ALA A 387 -13.05 29.79 3.58
CA ALA A 387 -13.29 30.68 4.73
C ALA A 387 -14.27 30.06 5.75
N SER A 388 -15.17 29.17 5.31
CA SER A 388 -16.08 28.42 6.20
C SER A 388 -15.41 27.26 6.96
N PHE A 389 -14.19 26.87 6.59
CA PHE A 389 -13.49 25.71 7.13
C PHE A 389 -12.78 26.01 8.47
N ASP A 390 -13.48 25.76 9.57
CA ASP A 390 -12.87 25.59 10.89
C ASP A 390 -12.42 24.12 11.09
N GLY A 391 -11.22 23.90 11.63
CA GLY A 391 -10.73 22.57 12.02
C GLY A 391 -11.68 21.83 12.97
N LYS A 392 -12.38 22.54 13.86
CA LYS A 392 -13.41 21.96 14.75
C LYS A 392 -14.66 21.49 13.99
N ARG A 393 -14.95 22.06 12.81
CA ARG A 393 -16.03 21.63 11.91
C ARG A 393 -15.60 20.53 10.94
N LEU A 394 -14.32 20.50 10.58
CA LEU A 394 -13.74 19.49 9.68
C LEU A 394 -13.44 18.16 10.39
N ALA A 395 -13.00 18.15 11.65
CA ALA A 395 -12.72 16.91 12.38
C ALA A 395 -13.94 15.96 12.50
N PRO A 396 -15.18 16.45 12.80
CA PRO A 396 -16.38 15.63 12.72
C PRO A 396 -16.70 15.13 11.30
N ARG A 397 -16.42 15.92 10.25
CA ARG A 397 -16.58 15.48 8.86
C ARG A 397 -15.62 14.34 8.53
N LEU A 398 -14.35 14.45 8.91
CA LEU A 398 -13.31 13.41 8.78
C LEU A 398 -13.73 12.11 9.49
N ALA A 399 -14.21 12.20 10.73
CA ALA A 399 -14.77 11.04 11.44
C ALA A 399 -15.98 10.44 10.71
N SER A 400 -16.89 11.27 10.19
CA SER A 400 -18.07 10.80 9.45
C SER A 400 -17.72 10.05 8.15
N VAL A 401 -16.57 10.34 7.52
CA VAL A 401 -16.06 9.58 6.36
C VAL A 401 -15.69 8.17 6.78
N ALA A 402 -14.98 7.99 7.89
CA ALA A 402 -14.68 6.67 8.45
C ALA A 402 -15.94 5.87 8.81
N ASP A 403 -16.91 6.52 9.46
CA ASP A 403 -18.19 5.90 9.79
C ASP A 403 -19.01 5.51 8.54
N LYS A 404 -19.06 6.37 7.51
CA LYS A 404 -19.74 6.07 6.25
C LYS A 404 -19.05 4.92 5.52
N ALA A 405 -17.74 5.01 5.34
CA ALA A 405 -16.98 4.02 4.62
C ALA A 405 -16.88 2.68 5.37
N GLY A 406 -17.12 2.64 6.69
CA GLY A 406 -17.27 1.41 7.49
C GLY A 406 -18.69 0.84 7.53
N ARG A 407 -19.69 1.50 6.91
CA ARG A 407 -21.06 0.98 6.74
C ARG A 407 -21.22 0.17 5.45
N THR A 408 -20.51 0.54 4.38
CA THR A 408 -20.20 -0.40 3.28
C THR A 408 -19.34 -1.56 3.77
#